data_AF-A0A067D433-F1
#
_entry.id   AF-A0A067D433-F1
#
_cell.length_a   1.000
_cell.length_b   1.000
_cell.length_c   1.000
_cell.angle_alpha   90.00
_cell.angle_beta   90.00
_cell.angle_gamma   90.00
#
_symmetry.space_group_name_H-M   'P 1'
#
loop_
_entity.id
_entity.type
_entity.pdbx_description
1 polymer ?
#
loop_
_entity_poly.entity_id
_entity_poly.type
_entity_poly.pdbx_seq_one_letter_code
_entity_poly.pdbx_strand_id
1 'polypeptide(L)'
;VIILVGSSASAVDICRDLAGVAKEVHLVSRSVADGTYEKQPGFDNMWLHSMIESAHDNGAVVFRNGHTVHADVILHCTGYKYHFPFLETNGIVTMDDNRVGPLYKHVFPPVLAPWLSFVGLPWKVIPFPLCEYQSKWIAGVLSGQIVLPSQEEMMEDTKAFYSTLEASGTPKRYTHNMGDYQ
;
A
#
# COMPACT_ATOMS: atom_id res chain seq x y z
N VAL A 1 -6.69 -1.35 26.57
CA VAL A 1 -5.57 -0.60 25.95
C VAL A 1 -5.25 -1.25 24.63
N ILE A 2 -5.33 -0.49 23.54
CA ILE A 2 -5.14 -1.01 22.18
C ILE A 2 -3.97 -0.29 21.53
N ILE A 3 -3.05 -1.03 20.92
CA ILE A 3 -1.97 -0.50 20.11
C ILE A 3 -2.28 -0.77 18.63
N LEU A 4 -2.18 0.23 17.77
CA LEU A 4 -2.36 0.11 16.33
C LEU A 4 -1.03 0.35 15.63
N VAL A 5 -0.56 -0.63 14.85
CA VAL A 5 0.69 -0.56 14.10
C VAL A 5 0.42 -0.12 12.67
N GLY A 6 0.86 1.08 12.32
CA GLY A 6 0.64 1.71 11.01
C GLY A 6 -0.10 3.04 11.17
N SER A 7 0.24 4.03 10.34
CA SER A 7 -0.20 5.42 10.51
C SER A 7 -0.79 6.04 9.24
N SER A 8 -1.28 5.22 8.32
CA SER A 8 -2.04 5.71 7.15
C SER A 8 -3.46 6.11 7.58
N ALA A 9 -4.19 6.80 6.69
CA ALA A 9 -5.55 7.28 6.95
C ALA A 9 -6.47 6.23 7.58
N SER A 10 -6.47 5.00 7.05
CA SER A 10 -7.28 3.90 7.61
C SER A 10 -6.94 3.57 9.07
N ALA A 11 -5.66 3.61 9.45
CA ALA A 11 -5.27 3.37 10.85
C ALA A 11 -5.74 4.50 11.75
N VAL A 12 -5.66 5.75 11.27
CA VAL A 12 -6.15 6.93 12.00
C VAL A 12 -7.67 6.87 12.17
N ASP A 13 -8.42 6.46 11.16
CA ASP A 13 -9.87 6.32 11.26
C ASP A 13 -10.28 5.21 12.24
N ILE A 14 -9.60 4.05 12.20
CA ILE A 14 -9.82 2.98 13.19
C ILE A 14 -9.46 3.47 14.61
N CYS A 15 -8.36 4.20 14.78
CA CYS A 15 -8.00 4.78 16.08
C CYS A 15 -9.12 5.68 16.63
N ARG A 16 -9.68 6.56 15.79
CA ARG A 16 -10.75 7.49 16.19
C ARG A 16 -12.04 6.76 16.59
N ASP A 17 -12.40 5.71 15.84
CA ASP A 17 -13.55 4.86 16.16
C ASP A 17 -13.35 4.13 17.50
N LEU A 18 -12.17 3.53 17.69
CA LEU A 18 -11.81 2.85 18.92
C LEU A 18 -11.69 3.78 20.13
N ALA A 19 -11.32 5.04 19.94
CA ALA A 19 -11.20 6.01 21.03
C ALA A 19 -12.53 6.26 21.76
N GLY A 20 -13.67 6.00 21.12
CA GLY A 20 -15.00 6.11 21.76
C GLY A 20 -15.33 4.97 22.74
N VAL A 21 -14.60 3.85 22.69
CA VAL A 21 -14.91 2.64 23.48
C VAL A 21 -13.71 2.07 24.25
N ALA A 22 -12.49 2.32 23.79
CA ALA A 22 -11.27 1.80 24.39
C ALA A 22 -10.80 2.69 25.55
N LYS A 23 -10.20 2.05 26.56
CA LYS A 23 -9.56 2.77 27.67
C LYS A 23 -8.46 3.73 27.18
N GLU A 24 -7.56 3.24 26.33
CA GLU A 24 -6.43 3.97 25.75
C GLU A 24 -6.15 3.40 24.35
N VAL A 25 -5.78 4.26 23.41
CA VAL A 25 -5.44 3.96 22.02
C VAL A 25 -4.06 4.52 21.69
N HIS A 26 -3.14 3.66 21.25
CA HIS A 26 -1.77 4.04 20.92
C HIS A 26 -1.49 3.77 19.44
N LEU A 27 -1.40 4.84 18.65
CA LEU A 27 -1.04 4.77 17.24
C LEU A 27 0.48 4.71 17.09
N VAL A 28 1.00 3.72 16.36
CA VAL A 28 2.42 3.53 16.13
C VAL A 28 2.77 3.87 14.69
N SER A 29 3.66 4.84 14.52
CA SER A 29 4.16 5.27 13.23
C SER A 29 5.65 5.01 13.10
N ARG A 30 6.06 4.43 11.96
CA ARG A 30 7.48 4.37 11.56
C ARG A 30 7.98 5.64 10.87
N SER A 31 7.07 6.57 10.60
CA SER A 31 7.34 7.81 9.85
C SER A 31 7.55 9.01 10.77
N VAL A 32 7.59 8.80 12.08
CA VAL A 32 7.87 9.82 13.10
C VAL A 32 9.23 9.54 13.74
N ALA A 33 9.79 10.53 14.43
CA ALA A 33 11.08 10.39 15.10
C ALA A 33 11.00 9.35 16.24
N ASP A 34 12.11 8.66 16.53
CA ASP A 34 12.12 7.62 17.57
C ASP A 34 11.71 8.15 18.96
N GLY A 35 11.91 9.45 19.22
CA GLY A 35 11.48 10.12 20.45
C GLY A 35 9.99 10.47 20.55
N THR A 36 9.19 10.28 19.49
CA THR A 36 7.81 10.76 19.44
C THR A 36 6.90 10.06 20.46
N TYR A 37 6.26 10.88 21.30
CA TYR A 37 5.16 10.51 22.19
C TYR A 37 4.22 11.71 22.33
N GLU A 38 3.13 11.73 21.60
CA GLU A 38 2.27 12.91 21.47
C GLU A 38 0.79 12.56 21.66
N LYS A 39 0.14 13.22 22.63
CA LYS A 39 -1.32 13.12 22.80
C LYS A 39 -2.02 13.71 21.59
N GLN A 40 -2.99 12.99 21.03
CA GLN A 40 -3.67 13.40 19.81
C GLN A 40 -4.70 14.51 20.11
N PRO A 41 -4.71 15.63 19.35
CA PRO A 41 -5.66 16.72 19.58
C PRO A 41 -7.12 16.26 19.50
N GLY A 42 -7.94 16.70 20.45
CA GLY A 42 -9.37 16.36 20.50
C GLY A 42 -9.68 15.00 21.14
N PHE A 43 -8.69 14.26 21.63
CA PHE A 43 -8.87 12.96 22.28
C PHE A 43 -8.17 12.93 23.63
N ASP A 44 -8.84 12.41 24.66
CA ASP A 44 -8.27 12.31 26.00
C ASP A 44 -7.45 11.03 26.23
N ASN A 45 -7.67 10.03 25.38
CA ASN A 45 -7.20 8.66 25.52
C ASN A 45 -6.44 8.16 24.28
N MET A 46 -5.87 9.05 23.46
CA MET A 46 -5.17 8.67 22.23
C MET A 46 -3.79 9.30 22.13
N TRP A 47 -2.79 8.48 21.81
CA TRP A 47 -1.38 8.89 21.68
C TRP A 47 -0.75 8.39 20.39
N LEU A 48 0.17 9.18 19.85
CA LEU A 48 1.05 8.81 18.75
C LEU A 48 2.43 8.47 19.31
N HIS A 49 2.91 7.28 18.94
CA HIS A 49 4.19 6.74 19.32
C HIS A 49 5.07 6.52 18.09
N SER A 50 6.37 6.54 18.33
CA SER A 50 7.37 5.92 17.45
C SER A 50 7.23 4.39 17.41
N MET A 51 8.15 3.71 16.71
CA MET A 51 8.08 2.26 16.55
C MET A 51 8.19 1.50 17.88
N ILE A 52 7.55 0.34 17.92
CA ILE A 52 7.73 -0.66 18.96
C ILE A 52 9.17 -1.21 18.86
N GLU A 53 9.84 -1.33 20.01
CA GLU A 53 11.13 -1.97 20.17
C GLU A 53 10.97 -3.45 20.54
N SER A 54 10.15 -3.75 21.54
CA SER A 54 9.89 -5.12 21.99
C SER A 54 8.49 -5.29 22.58
N ALA A 55 8.00 -6.53 22.55
CA ALA A 55 6.81 -6.96 23.27
C ALA A 55 7.18 -8.12 24.20
N HIS A 56 6.58 -8.18 25.38
CA HIS A 56 6.92 -9.10 26.45
C HIS A 56 5.70 -9.93 26.89
N ASP A 57 5.95 -11.13 27.43
CA ASP A 57 4.91 -12.10 27.81
C ASP A 57 3.97 -11.60 28.92
N ASN A 58 4.38 -10.59 29.68
CA ASN A 58 3.55 -9.94 30.69
C ASN A 58 2.60 -8.87 30.11
N GLY A 59 2.53 -8.73 28.78
CA GLY A 59 1.70 -7.75 28.07
C GLY A 59 2.36 -6.37 27.91
N ALA A 60 3.59 -6.18 28.39
CA ALA A 60 4.31 -4.93 28.21
C ALA A 60 4.83 -4.79 26.77
N VAL A 61 4.58 -3.62 26.17
CA VAL A 61 5.09 -3.22 24.87
C VAL A 61 5.96 -1.98 25.05
N VAL A 62 7.23 -2.11 24.70
CA VAL A 62 8.25 -1.07 24.83
C VAL A 62 8.42 -0.40 23.47
N PHE A 63 8.33 0.93 23.44
CA PHE A 63 8.59 1.75 22.26
C PHE A 63 10.04 2.23 22.25
N ARG A 64 10.55 2.64 21.08
CA ARG A 64 11.96 3.06 20.92
C ARG A 64 12.39 4.27 21.74
N ASN A 65 11.44 5.05 22.26
CA ASN A 65 11.73 6.12 23.22
C ASN A 65 11.79 5.63 24.68
N GLY A 66 11.69 4.33 24.92
CA GLY A 66 11.65 3.72 26.25
C GLY A 66 10.28 3.76 26.93
N HIS A 67 9.26 4.41 26.35
CA HIS A 67 7.91 4.34 26.91
C HIS A 67 7.41 2.89 26.87
N THR A 68 6.67 2.51 27.90
CA THR A 68 6.08 1.17 28.02
C THR A 68 4.59 1.27 28.23
N VAL A 69 3.82 0.48 27.49
CA VAL A 69 2.36 0.36 27.62
C VAL A 69 2.01 -1.11 27.81
N HIS A 70 1.13 -1.41 28.77
CA HIS A 70 0.55 -2.75 28.87
C HIS A 70 -0.66 -2.83 27.95
N ALA A 71 -0.56 -3.65 26.90
CA ALA A 71 -1.55 -3.72 25.85
C ALA A 71 -2.38 -5.00 25.95
N ASP A 72 -3.70 -4.85 25.78
CA ASP A 72 -4.61 -6.00 25.67
C ASP A 72 -4.68 -6.50 24.22
N VAL A 73 -4.52 -5.59 23.25
CA VAL A 73 -4.63 -5.86 21.81
C VAL A 73 -3.56 -5.09 21.05
N ILE A 74 -2.92 -5.77 20.10
CA ILE A 74 -2.08 -5.15 19.07
C ILE A 74 -2.74 -5.42 17.71
N LEU A 75 -3.09 -4.35 16.99
CA LEU A 75 -3.75 -4.41 15.69
C LEU A 75 -2.78 -3.96 14.59
N HIS A 76 -2.51 -4.83 13.63
CA HIS A 76 -1.67 -4.51 12.48
C HIS A 76 -2.51 -3.81 11.39
N CYS A 77 -2.37 -2.49 11.31
CA CYS A 77 -2.93 -1.66 10.24
C CYS A 77 -1.87 -1.39 9.15
N THR A 78 -1.15 -2.43 8.73
CA THR A 78 0.05 -2.35 7.89
C THR A 78 -0.23 -2.49 6.39
N GLY A 79 -1.51 -2.47 6.00
CA GLY A 79 -1.94 -2.54 4.61
C GLY A 79 -2.12 -3.96 4.09
N TYR A 80 -2.09 -4.11 2.76
CA TYR A 80 -2.41 -5.35 2.06
C TYR A 80 -1.35 -5.68 1.01
N LYS A 81 -1.38 -6.92 0.53
CA LYS A 81 -0.56 -7.39 -0.61
C LYS A 81 -1.46 -7.78 -1.77
N TYR A 82 -1.02 -7.52 -3.01
CA TYR A 82 -1.67 -8.12 -4.18
C TYR A 82 -1.56 -9.64 -4.12
N HIS A 83 -2.67 -10.34 -4.35
CA HIS A 83 -2.73 -11.79 -4.32
C HIS A 83 -3.79 -12.28 -5.31
N PHE A 84 -3.35 -13.03 -6.33
CA PHE A 84 -4.19 -13.60 -7.38
C PHE A 84 -3.99 -15.11 -7.42
N PRO A 85 -4.51 -15.88 -6.44
CA PRO A 85 -4.26 -17.31 -6.33
C PRO A 85 -4.85 -18.12 -7.49
N PHE A 86 -5.78 -17.54 -8.25
CA PHE A 86 -6.43 -18.13 -9.41
C PHE A 86 -5.66 -17.91 -10.73
N LEU A 87 -4.64 -17.05 -10.74
CA LEU A 87 -4.02 -16.59 -11.98
C LEU A 87 -2.72 -17.34 -12.29
N GLU A 88 -2.82 -18.33 -13.17
CA GLU A 88 -1.68 -19.12 -13.65
C GLU A 88 -1.13 -18.52 -14.95
N THR A 89 0.03 -17.86 -14.89
CA THR A 89 0.69 -17.25 -16.07
C THR A 89 2.03 -17.87 -16.41
N ASN A 90 2.39 -19.00 -15.80
CA ASN A 90 3.71 -19.64 -15.94
C ASN A 90 4.88 -18.67 -15.70
N GLY A 91 4.70 -17.73 -14.76
CA GLY A 91 5.72 -16.75 -14.39
C GLY A 91 5.79 -15.50 -15.27
N ILE A 92 4.91 -15.36 -16.27
CA ILE A 92 4.84 -14.14 -17.10
C ILE A 92 4.40 -12.93 -16.27
N VAL A 93 3.46 -13.11 -15.35
CA VAL A 93 3.05 -12.11 -14.36
C VAL A 93 3.47 -12.60 -12.99
N THR A 94 4.20 -11.76 -12.27
CA THR A 94 4.74 -12.05 -10.94
C THR A 94 4.28 -11.01 -9.92
N MET A 95 4.24 -11.42 -8.66
CA MET A 95 4.03 -10.54 -7.52
C MET A 95 5.29 -10.58 -6.64
N ASP A 96 6.08 -9.52 -6.69
CA ASP A 96 7.35 -9.41 -5.94
C ASP A 96 7.37 -8.11 -5.12
N ASP A 97 7.45 -8.21 -3.79
CA ASP A 97 7.34 -7.08 -2.85
C ASP A 97 6.23 -6.09 -3.26
N ASN A 98 5.01 -6.58 -3.47
CA ASN A 98 3.84 -5.78 -3.87
C ASN A 98 3.94 -5.06 -5.23
N ARG A 99 4.91 -5.42 -6.08
CA ARG A 99 4.93 -5.11 -7.52
C ARG A 99 4.24 -6.24 -8.28
N VAL A 100 3.15 -5.95 -8.98
CA VAL A 100 2.54 -6.82 -9.99
C VAL A 100 3.17 -6.47 -11.33
N GLY A 101 3.84 -7.42 -11.97
CA GLY A 101 4.58 -7.08 -13.18
C GLY A 101 5.19 -8.24 -13.96
N PRO A 102 5.78 -7.92 -15.13
CA PRO A 102 5.79 -6.59 -15.78
C PRO A 102 4.42 -6.16 -16.31
N LEU A 103 4.08 -4.87 -16.17
CA LEU A 103 2.82 -4.31 -16.66
C LEU A 103 3.06 -2.95 -17.37
N TYR A 104 2.68 -2.88 -18.64
CA TYR A 104 2.57 -1.63 -19.38
C TYR A 104 1.44 -0.78 -18.79
N LYS A 105 1.79 0.44 -18.37
CA LYS A 105 0.91 1.42 -17.73
C LYS A 105 0.07 0.84 -16.57
N HIS A 106 0.62 -0.13 -15.84
CA HIS A 106 -0.05 -0.84 -14.73
C HIS A 106 -1.33 -1.61 -15.13
N VAL A 107 -1.55 -1.86 -16.43
CA VAL A 107 -2.75 -2.52 -16.94
C VAL A 107 -2.42 -3.81 -17.69
N PHE A 108 -1.50 -3.76 -18.66
CA PHE A 108 -1.31 -4.87 -19.59
C PHE A 108 0.03 -5.58 -19.36
N PRO A 109 0.06 -6.91 -19.13
CA PRO A 109 1.28 -7.68 -19.27
C PRO A 109 1.71 -7.70 -20.73
N PRO A 110 2.90 -7.17 -21.10
CA PRO A 110 3.25 -6.99 -22.52
C PRO A 110 3.13 -8.27 -23.37
N VAL A 111 3.48 -9.43 -22.81
CA VAL A 111 3.45 -10.74 -23.48
C VAL A 111 2.02 -11.30 -23.65
N LEU A 112 1.08 -10.90 -22.79
CA LEU A 112 -0.29 -11.44 -22.77
C LEU A 112 -1.33 -10.42 -23.26
N ALA A 113 -0.91 -9.21 -23.62
CA ALA A 113 -1.80 -8.17 -24.09
C ALA A 113 -2.36 -8.51 -25.49
N PRO A 114 -3.63 -8.15 -25.78
CA PRO A 114 -4.61 -7.55 -24.88
C PRO A 114 -5.46 -8.56 -24.10
N TRP A 115 -5.14 -9.86 -24.19
CA TRP A 115 -5.96 -10.96 -23.66
C TRP A 115 -6.00 -11.06 -22.13
N LEU A 116 -5.01 -10.47 -21.46
CA LEU A 116 -5.02 -10.26 -20.01
C LEU A 116 -4.79 -8.78 -19.70
N SER A 117 -5.59 -8.23 -18.80
CA SER A 117 -5.45 -6.86 -18.30
C SER A 117 -5.91 -6.77 -16.85
N PHE A 118 -5.40 -5.76 -16.13
CA PHE A 118 -5.72 -5.49 -14.74
C PHE A 118 -6.36 -4.10 -14.60
N VAL A 119 -7.40 -4.01 -13.78
CA VAL A 119 -8.07 -2.74 -13.45
C VAL A 119 -7.91 -2.48 -11.96
N GLY A 120 -7.60 -1.23 -11.60
CA GLY A 120 -7.56 -0.79 -10.21
C GLY A 120 -6.33 -1.22 -9.42
N LEU A 121 -5.23 -1.60 -10.08
CA LEU A 121 -3.98 -1.85 -9.36
C LEU A 121 -3.43 -0.59 -8.67
N PRO A 122 -3.36 0.60 -9.31
CA PRO A 122 -2.77 1.75 -8.66
C PRO A 122 -3.47 2.13 -7.34
N TRP A 123 -2.68 2.57 -6.37
CA TRP A 123 -3.13 2.97 -5.03
C TRP A 123 -2.64 4.39 -4.69
N LYS A 124 -3.24 5.00 -3.66
CA LYS A 124 -3.25 6.47 -3.46
C LYS A 124 -3.84 7.20 -4.67
N VAL A 125 -5.00 6.71 -5.11
CA VAL A 125 -5.74 7.26 -6.24
C VAL A 125 -7.19 7.54 -5.89
N ILE A 126 -7.87 8.39 -6.66
CA ILE A 126 -9.34 8.42 -6.76
C ILE A 126 -9.76 7.22 -7.62
N PRO A 127 -10.31 6.13 -7.02
CA PRO A 127 -10.36 4.83 -7.68
C PRO A 127 -11.39 4.77 -8.81
N PHE A 128 -12.57 5.38 -8.63
CA PHE A 128 -13.66 5.29 -9.61
C PHE A 128 -13.30 5.86 -10.99
N PRO A 129 -12.84 7.12 -11.13
CA PRO A 129 -12.45 7.65 -12.43
C PRO A 129 -11.25 6.89 -13.02
N LEU A 130 -10.28 6.46 -12.21
CA LEU A 130 -9.15 5.67 -12.70
C LEU A 130 -9.62 4.35 -13.31
N CYS A 131 -10.43 3.58 -12.57
CA CYS A 131 -10.97 2.31 -13.04
C CYS A 131 -11.84 2.51 -14.29
N GLU A 132 -12.60 3.60 -14.37
CA GLU A 132 -13.38 3.95 -15.55
C GLU A 132 -12.48 4.18 -16.78
N TYR A 133 -11.42 4.99 -16.64
CA TYR A 133 -10.48 5.24 -17.75
C TYR A 133 -9.73 3.97 -18.17
N GLN A 134 -9.25 3.17 -17.21
CA GLN A 134 -8.60 1.89 -17.51
C GLN A 134 -9.55 0.94 -18.26
N SER A 135 -10.79 0.83 -17.80
CA SER A 135 -11.80 -0.06 -18.41
C SER A 135 -12.19 0.41 -19.82
N LYS A 136 -12.38 1.71 -20.02
CA LYS A 136 -12.65 2.29 -21.36
C LYS A 136 -11.49 2.04 -22.31
N TRP A 137 -10.25 2.21 -21.85
CA TRP A 137 -9.07 1.94 -22.65
C TRP A 137 -8.97 0.46 -23.04
N ILE A 138 -9.14 -0.45 -22.07
CA ILE A 138 -9.17 -1.90 -22.32
C ILE A 138 -10.25 -2.26 -23.34
N ALA A 139 -11.47 -1.74 -23.19
CA ALA A 139 -12.56 -1.99 -24.12
C ALA A 139 -12.24 -1.51 -25.55
N GLY A 140 -11.68 -0.30 -25.69
CA GLY A 140 -11.27 0.24 -26.98
C GLY A 140 -10.15 -0.56 -27.65
N VAL A 141 -9.23 -1.13 -26.85
CA VAL A 141 -8.20 -2.05 -27.35
C VAL A 141 -8.82 -3.37 -27.82
N LEU A 142 -9.68 -3.99 -27.01
CA LEU A 142 -10.33 -5.26 -27.35
C LEU A 142 -11.26 -5.15 -28.56
N SER A 143 -11.88 -3.98 -28.78
CA SER A 143 -12.72 -3.73 -29.96
C SER A 143 -11.92 -3.35 -31.21
N GLY A 144 -10.59 -3.24 -31.13
CA GLY A 144 -9.73 -2.79 -32.23
C GLY A 144 -9.84 -1.30 -32.57
N GLN A 145 -10.51 -0.49 -31.73
CA GLN A 145 -10.59 0.96 -31.92
C GLN A 145 -9.29 1.66 -31.49
N ILE A 146 -8.55 1.06 -30.56
CA ILE A 146 -7.27 1.53 -30.06
C ILE A 146 -6.24 0.44 -30.30
N VAL A 147 -5.12 0.80 -30.92
CA VAL A 147 -4.00 -0.12 -31.15
C VAL A 147 -2.99 0.04 -30.02
N LEU A 148 -2.64 -1.06 -29.36
CA LEU A 148 -1.53 -1.06 -28.42
C LEU A 148 -0.20 -0.96 -29.18
N PRO A 149 0.86 -0.39 -28.56
CA PRO A 149 2.21 -0.53 -29.07
C PRO A 149 2.60 -2.01 -29.20
N SER A 150 3.69 -2.26 -29.92
CA SER A 150 4.27 -3.60 -29.98
C SER A 150 4.63 -4.10 -28.57
N GLN A 151 4.73 -5.43 -28.43
CA GLN A 151 5.18 -6.06 -27.20
C GLN A 151 6.54 -5.53 -26.73
N GLU A 152 7.45 -5.27 -27.67
CA GLU A 152 8.79 -4.74 -27.40
C GLU A 152 8.72 -3.33 -26.81
N GLU A 153 7.97 -2.43 -27.43
CA GLU A 153 7.77 -1.05 -26.95
C GLU A 153 7.10 -1.02 -25.57
N MET A 154 6.08 -1.86 -25.34
CA MET A 154 5.44 -1.98 -24.02
C MET A 154 6.41 -2.49 -22.94
N MET A 155 7.29 -3.42 -23.30
CA MET A 155 8.31 -3.95 -22.40
C MET A 155 9.40 -2.91 -22.11
N GLU A 156 9.82 -2.15 -23.11
CA GLU A 156 10.79 -1.06 -22.97
C GLU A 156 10.25 0.05 -22.06
N ASP A 157 9.00 0.49 -22.25
CA ASP A 157 8.34 1.47 -21.38
C ASP A 157 8.28 0.98 -19.92
N THR A 158 7.93 -0.30 -19.72
CA THR A 158 7.87 -0.90 -18.38
C THR A 158 9.25 -0.94 -17.72
N LYS A 159 10.30 -1.31 -18.46
CA LYS A 159 11.69 -1.32 -17.96
C LYS A 159 12.17 0.09 -17.65
N ALA A 160 11.91 1.05 -18.53
CA ALA A 160 12.27 2.46 -18.32
C ALA A 160 11.64 3.00 -17.04
N PHE A 161 10.35 2.72 -16.81
CA PHE A 161 9.66 3.08 -15.57
C PHE A 161 10.33 2.46 -14.34
N TYR A 162 10.68 1.17 -14.38
CA TYR A 162 11.38 0.51 -13.26
C TYR A 162 12.76 1.13 -13.00
N SER A 163 13.51 1.49 -14.03
CA SER A 163 14.78 2.20 -13.90
C SER A 163 14.61 3.57 -13.24
N THR A 164 13.52 4.31 -13.53
CA THR A 164 13.21 5.58 -12.85
C THR A 164 12.93 5.37 -11.36
N LEU A 165 12.19 4.31 -10.99
CA LEU A 165 11.95 3.97 -9.59
C LEU A 165 13.25 3.61 -8.87
N GLU A 166 14.12 2.82 -9.50
CA GLU A 166 15.41 2.44 -8.93
C GLU A 166 16.34 3.65 -8.77
N ALA A 167 16.45 4.51 -9.78
CA ALA A 167 17.27 5.71 -9.75
C ALA A 167 16.82 6.71 -8.66
N SER A 168 15.52 6.74 -8.33
CA SER A 168 14.98 7.55 -7.22
C SER A 168 15.05 6.87 -5.86
N GLY A 169 15.59 5.64 -5.77
CA GLY A 169 15.62 4.86 -4.55
C GLY A 169 14.24 4.38 -4.08
N THR A 170 13.23 4.41 -4.95
CA THR A 170 11.86 4.03 -4.65
C THR A 170 11.73 2.50 -4.54
N PRO A 171 11.36 1.94 -3.37
CA PRO A 171 11.22 0.49 -3.20
C PRO A 171 10.14 -0.13 -4.09
N LYS A 172 10.31 -1.41 -4.45
CA LYS A 172 9.39 -2.17 -5.33
C LYS A 172 7.92 -2.08 -4.87
N ARG A 173 7.64 -2.15 -3.57
CA ARG A 173 6.27 -2.02 -3.02
C ARG A 173 5.52 -0.73 -3.37
N TYR A 174 6.21 0.30 -3.84
CA TYR A 174 5.60 1.56 -4.29
C TYR A 174 5.41 1.65 -5.80
N THR A 175 5.66 0.56 -6.56
CA THR A 175 5.55 0.56 -8.03
C THR A 175 4.19 0.99 -8.54
N HIS A 176 3.12 0.68 -7.80
CA HIS A 176 1.74 1.06 -8.16
C HIS A 176 1.22 2.24 -7.32
N ASN A 177 2.09 2.91 -6.55
CA ASN A 177 1.70 4.14 -5.84
C ASN A 177 1.66 5.29 -6.85
N MET A 178 0.51 5.96 -6.96
CA MET A 178 0.32 7.11 -7.85
C MET A 178 -0.03 8.40 -7.11
N GLY A 179 0.21 8.46 -5.80
CA GLY A 179 -0.15 9.62 -4.98
C GLY A 179 0.45 10.94 -5.44
N ASP A 180 1.64 10.92 -6.02
CA ASP A 180 2.35 12.13 -6.50
C ASP A 180 1.96 12.55 -7.93
N TYR A 181 1.09 11.79 -8.59
CA TYR A 181 0.65 12.01 -9.98
C TYR A 181 -0.81 12.46 -10.08
N GLN A 182 -1.42 12.85 -8.95
CA GLN A 182 -2.80 13.33 -8.85
C GLN A 182 -2.85 14.84 -8.66
#